data_AF-A0A2P4QD34-F1
#
_entry.id   AF-A0A2P4QD34-F1
#
_cell.length_a   1.000
_cell.length_b   1.000
_cell.length_c   1.000
_cell.angle_alpha   90.00
_cell.angle_beta   90.00
_cell.angle_gamma   90.00
#
_symmetry.space_group_name_H-M   'P 1'
#
loop_
_entity.id
_entity.type
_entity.pdbx_description
1 polymer ?
#
loop_
_entity_poly.entity_id
_entity_poly.type
_entity_poly.pdbx_seq_one_letter_code
_entity_poly.pdbx_strand_id
1 'polypeptide(L)'
;MSKKKQYTITLLAKGDIIQDLHYGIHARYWWKPRKFDQTSETSVKSNQICIKAIPYRMFMFINCCLNDENFAITILDNKQTHKLSFRCLCNGKDSGIQQSASAAINNTYKQVFRKNKTEYSGMVVMGFDDEIIINELLSDILFIPIFIRIDRILIVVSQIGISSHKEDNCNLDVYDGDINQYHNEGITPDEIWKSINILNKFDGAALFGITNSYVQQELDKLRNNSITCTSNDWNDIDKLNIIFRQQIKTRKIASPFSDWSKLFKNWYEQNNTIIQFPNILFQIYSANYQFQEKELGAWRAMFRASGCINITPFTKKQHMIEFWTKAPDPLSDRDNLANLYKSGMLLLVEKKSSFQPDSEGEILWKSLQEALKANKRGSSGW
;
A
#
# COMPACT_ATOMS: atom_id res chain seq x y z
N MET A 1 19.45 -36.36 20.09
CA MET A 1 18.29 -35.46 19.90
C MET A 1 18.40 -34.32 20.90
N SER A 2 18.66 -33.10 20.45
CA SER A 2 18.72 -31.91 21.32
C SER A 2 17.29 -31.54 21.73
N LYS A 3 16.99 -31.54 23.04
CA LYS A 3 15.73 -30.97 23.56
C LYS A 3 15.69 -29.50 23.13
N LYS A 4 14.81 -29.12 22.20
CA LYS A 4 14.51 -27.71 21.92
C LYS A 4 14.06 -27.10 23.25
N LYS A 5 14.87 -26.20 23.82
CA LYS A 5 14.41 -25.36 24.94
C LYS A 5 13.21 -24.58 24.44
N GLN A 6 12.06 -24.83 25.03
CA GLN A 6 10.82 -24.15 24.70
C GLN A 6 10.80 -22.87 25.54
N TYR A 7 10.89 -21.72 24.85
CA TYR A 7 10.82 -20.41 25.48
C TYR A 7 9.38 -19.94 25.46
N THR A 8 8.91 -19.34 26.54
CA THR A 8 7.58 -18.70 26.56
C THR A 8 7.70 -17.34 25.89
N ILE A 9 7.06 -17.20 24.73
CA ILE A 9 7.07 -15.97 23.94
C ILE A 9 5.63 -15.46 23.88
N THR A 10 5.45 -14.17 24.10
CA THR A 10 4.14 -13.53 24.07
C THR A 10 4.20 -12.27 23.24
N LEU A 11 3.31 -12.17 22.24
CA LEU A 11 3.11 -10.93 21.49
C LEU A 11 2.30 -9.97 22.36
N LEU A 12 2.95 -8.89 22.85
CA LEU A 12 2.30 -7.89 23.69
C LEU A 12 1.61 -6.80 22.85
N ALA A 13 2.23 -6.41 21.74
CA ALA A 13 1.65 -5.50 20.77
C ALA A 13 2.03 -5.93 19.36
N LYS A 14 1.03 -5.97 18.48
CA LYS A 14 1.20 -6.37 17.08
C LYS A 14 2.07 -5.38 16.28
N GLY A 15 1.93 -4.09 16.54
CA GLY A 15 2.58 -3.03 15.79
C GLY A 15 1.94 -2.75 14.42
N ASP A 16 2.52 -1.79 13.70
CA ASP A 16 1.96 -1.20 12.50
C ASP A 16 2.67 -1.63 11.21
N ILE A 17 1.90 -1.71 10.13
CA ILE A 17 2.41 -1.82 8.76
C ILE A 17 2.42 -0.43 8.15
N ILE A 18 3.61 0.08 7.86
CA ILE A 18 3.84 1.38 7.24
C ILE A 18 4.12 1.17 5.76
N GLN A 19 3.34 1.83 4.90
CA GLN A 19 3.36 1.64 3.45
C GLN A 19 4.76 1.75 2.84
N ASP A 20 5.48 2.84 3.14
CA ASP A 20 6.79 3.11 2.55
C ASP A 20 7.87 2.11 2.99
N LEU A 21 7.77 1.64 4.23
CA LEU A 21 8.72 0.70 4.81
C LEU A 21 8.48 -0.74 4.34
N HIS A 22 7.21 -1.15 4.28
CA HIS A 22 6.83 -2.55 4.03
C HIS A 22 6.58 -2.84 2.55
N TYR A 23 6.19 -1.83 1.76
CA TYR A 23 5.86 -2.02 0.35
C TYR A 23 6.63 -1.09 -0.59
N GLY A 24 7.43 -0.16 -0.06
CA GLY A 24 8.35 0.68 -0.82
C GLY A 24 9.76 0.10 -0.96
N ILE A 25 10.73 0.97 -1.21
CA ILE A 25 12.14 0.60 -1.46
C ILE A 25 12.83 -0.12 -0.29
N HIS A 26 12.29 0.03 0.93
CA HIS A 26 12.82 -0.59 2.14
C HIS A 26 12.21 -1.96 2.45
N ALA A 27 11.24 -2.46 1.65
CA ALA A 27 10.52 -3.71 1.90
C ALA A 27 11.45 -4.90 2.15
N ARG A 28 12.62 -4.94 1.50
CA ARG A 28 13.65 -5.97 1.71
C ARG A 28 14.15 -6.11 3.16
N TYR A 29 14.03 -5.05 3.95
CA TYR A 29 14.43 -5.03 5.35
C TYR A 29 13.26 -5.38 6.27
N TRP A 30 12.05 -4.95 5.93
CA TRP A 30 10.86 -5.04 6.79
C TRP A 30 10.10 -6.36 6.68
N TRP A 31 10.55 -7.27 5.82
CA TRP A 31 10.00 -8.60 5.67
C TRP A 31 11.08 -9.65 5.83
N LYS A 32 10.76 -10.71 6.57
CA LYS A 32 11.62 -11.88 6.75
C LYS A 32 11.18 -13.01 5.84
N PRO A 33 11.95 -13.36 4.81
CA PRO A 33 11.65 -14.52 3.99
C PRO A 33 11.73 -15.84 4.82
N ARG A 34 10.66 -16.64 4.86
CA ARG A 34 10.63 -18.03 5.37
C ARG A 34 10.77 -19.09 4.27
N LYS A 35 11.88 -19.85 4.26
CA LYS A 35 11.97 -21.04 3.38
C LYS A 35 10.85 -22.01 3.73
N PHE A 36 9.96 -22.30 2.79
CA PHE A 36 9.10 -23.48 2.88
C PHE A 36 9.90 -24.66 2.34
N ASP A 37 9.93 -25.77 3.09
CA ASP A 37 10.43 -27.03 2.56
C ASP A 37 9.45 -27.50 1.48
N GLN A 38 9.93 -27.50 0.23
CA GLN A 38 9.24 -28.14 -0.89
C GLN A 38 9.24 -29.65 -0.64
N THR A 39 8.18 -30.15 -0.01
CA THR A 39 7.88 -31.57 -0.02
C THR A 39 6.54 -31.75 -0.73
N SER A 40 6.59 -32.54 -1.82
CA SER A 40 5.59 -32.79 -2.88
C SER A 40 5.32 -31.60 -3.84
N GLU A 41 5.51 -31.67 -5.16
CA GLU A 41 5.82 -32.76 -6.10
C GLU A 41 6.39 -32.17 -7.43
N THR A 42 7.49 -32.77 -7.89
CA THR A 42 7.96 -32.93 -9.30
C THR A 42 8.11 -31.74 -10.27
N SER A 43 9.35 -31.22 -10.30
CA SER A 43 10.22 -31.00 -11.47
C SER A 43 9.73 -30.24 -12.71
N VAL A 44 10.19 -28.99 -12.86
CA VAL A 44 11.05 -28.55 -13.99
C VAL A 44 12.05 -27.49 -13.46
N LYS A 45 13.29 -27.60 -13.93
CA LYS A 45 14.48 -26.82 -13.57
C LYS A 45 14.28 -25.29 -13.64
N SER A 46 14.40 -24.59 -12.50
CA SER A 46 15.39 -23.53 -12.24
C SER A 46 15.11 -22.84 -10.88
N ASN A 47 16.17 -22.43 -10.19
CA ASN A 47 16.20 -22.05 -8.77
C ASN A 47 15.38 -20.80 -8.39
N GLN A 48 14.06 -20.90 -8.28
CA GLN A 48 13.24 -19.87 -7.62
C GLN A 48 12.37 -20.49 -6.52
N ILE A 49 12.93 -20.56 -5.32
CA ILE A 49 12.16 -20.82 -4.10
C ILE A 49 11.43 -19.51 -3.78
N CYS A 50 10.16 -19.41 -4.18
CA CYS A 50 9.29 -18.34 -3.70
C CYS A 50 9.03 -18.58 -2.21
N ILE A 51 9.40 -17.60 -1.40
CA ILE A 51 9.41 -17.68 0.06
C ILE A 51 8.25 -16.82 0.60
N LYS A 52 7.31 -17.41 1.36
CA LYS A 52 6.35 -16.62 2.15
C LYS A 52 7.11 -15.81 3.22
N ALA A 53 6.88 -14.51 3.27
CA ALA A 53 7.58 -13.62 4.19
C ALA A 53 6.74 -13.24 5.42
N ILE A 54 7.39 -13.04 6.56
CA ILE A 54 6.78 -12.58 7.82
C ILE A 54 7.15 -11.10 7.99
N PRO A 55 6.19 -10.19 8.27
CA PRO A 55 6.50 -8.79 8.46
C PRO A 55 7.15 -8.54 9.82
N TYR A 56 8.17 -7.70 9.85
CA TYR A 56 8.59 -7.00 11.06
C TYR A 56 7.74 -5.73 11.17
N ARG A 57 6.85 -5.64 12.16
CA ARG A 57 5.96 -4.47 12.28
C ARG A 57 6.60 -3.35 13.08
N MET A 58 6.32 -2.10 12.71
CA MET A 58 6.78 -0.93 13.47
C MET A 58 6.18 -0.96 14.87
N PHE A 59 6.98 -0.73 15.91
CA PHE A 59 6.55 -0.79 17.30
C PHE A 59 5.96 -2.14 17.73
N MET A 60 6.21 -3.21 16.98
CA MET A 60 5.93 -4.58 17.44
C MET A 60 6.61 -4.78 18.79
N PHE A 61 5.89 -5.36 19.74
CA PHE A 61 6.36 -5.54 21.11
C PHE A 61 6.16 -6.97 21.57
N ILE A 62 7.26 -7.62 21.94
CA ILE A 62 7.30 -9.05 22.28
C ILE A 62 7.91 -9.20 23.66
N ASN A 63 7.34 -10.07 24.47
CA ASN A 63 7.97 -10.58 25.67
C ASN A 63 8.54 -11.97 25.42
N CYS A 64 9.77 -12.18 25.86
CA CYS A 64 10.43 -13.49 25.89
C CYS A 64 10.89 -13.78 27.31
N CYS A 65 10.35 -14.84 27.92
CA CYS A 65 10.74 -15.25 29.26
C CYS A 65 11.98 -16.16 29.20
N LEU A 66 13.09 -15.69 29.78
CA LEU A 66 14.37 -16.39 29.81
C LEU A 66 14.90 -16.43 31.25
N ASN A 67 15.08 -17.65 31.80
CA ASN A 67 15.45 -17.86 33.21
C ASN A 67 14.55 -17.10 34.19
N ASP A 68 13.24 -17.20 33.99
CA ASP A 68 12.20 -16.55 34.81
C ASP A 68 12.21 -15.01 34.78
N GLU A 69 12.99 -14.42 33.87
CA GLU A 69 13.04 -12.98 33.63
C GLU A 69 12.41 -12.60 32.29
N ASN A 70 11.69 -11.49 32.27
CA ASN A 70 10.94 -11.02 31.12
C ASN A 70 11.76 -10.04 30.28
N PHE A 71 12.15 -10.46 29.09
CA PHE A 71 12.84 -9.64 28.12
C PHE A 71 11.85 -9.06 27.11
N ALA A 72 11.65 -7.75 27.20
CA ALA A 72 10.75 -7.02 26.33
C ALA A 72 11.52 -6.46 25.12
N ILE A 73 11.22 -6.94 23.91
CA ILE A 73 11.87 -6.56 22.66
C ILE A 73 10.91 -5.71 21.84
N THR A 74 11.39 -4.56 21.33
CA THR A 74 10.64 -3.70 20.41
C THR A 74 11.38 -3.48 19.10
N ILE A 75 10.62 -3.31 18.02
CA ILE A 75 11.10 -2.96 16.68
C ILE A 75 10.91 -1.46 16.44
N LEU A 76 11.95 -0.84 15.89
CA LEU A 76 12.04 0.60 15.63
C LEU A 76 12.55 0.85 14.21
N ASP A 77 12.23 2.02 13.67
CA ASP A 77 12.85 2.53 12.45
C ASP A 77 14.19 3.19 12.74
N ASN A 78 15.22 2.86 11.96
CA ASN A 78 16.38 3.72 11.88
C ASN A 78 16.07 4.90 10.94
N LYS A 79 15.75 6.06 11.51
CA LYS A 79 15.37 7.27 10.74
C LYS A 79 16.36 7.71 9.65
N GLN A 80 17.61 7.27 9.67
CA GLN A 80 18.60 7.62 8.64
C GLN A 80 18.69 6.62 7.49
N THR A 81 18.41 5.34 7.75
CA THR A 81 18.62 4.25 6.77
C THR A 81 17.37 3.46 6.45
N HIS A 82 16.28 3.74 7.18
CA HIS A 82 15.02 3.01 7.20
C HIS A 82 15.16 1.49 7.41
N LYS A 83 16.28 1.07 7.99
CA LYS A 83 16.55 -0.33 8.37
C LYS A 83 15.98 -0.61 9.75
N LEU A 84 15.64 -1.87 9.96
CA LEU A 84 15.18 -2.37 11.26
C LEU A 84 16.19 -2.07 12.37
N SER A 85 15.66 -1.57 13.47
CA SER A 85 16.36 -1.37 14.72
C SER A 85 15.61 -2.10 15.83
N PHE A 86 16.34 -2.62 16.80
CA PHE A 86 15.79 -3.42 17.89
C PHE A 86 16.29 -2.87 19.22
N ARG A 87 15.42 -2.86 20.23
CA ARG A 87 15.79 -2.52 21.60
C ARG A 87 15.17 -3.54 22.54
N CYS A 88 15.94 -4.00 23.52
CA CYS A 88 15.51 -4.98 24.49
C CYS A 88 15.68 -4.44 25.92
N LEU A 89 14.62 -4.52 26.71
CA LEU A 89 14.58 -4.11 28.10
C LEU A 89 14.33 -5.31 29.02
N CYS A 90 15.02 -5.39 30.14
CA CYS A 90 14.80 -6.39 31.19
C CYS A 90 15.36 -5.86 32.51
N ASN A 91 14.58 -5.85 33.59
CA ASN A 91 15.03 -5.46 34.94
C ASN A 91 15.84 -4.15 35.00
N GLY A 92 15.38 -3.12 34.30
CA GLY A 92 16.05 -1.82 34.22
C GLY A 92 17.36 -1.82 33.40
N LYS A 93 17.73 -2.93 32.77
CA LYS A 93 18.80 -3.00 31.77
C LYS A 93 18.26 -2.77 30.38
N ASP A 94 19.10 -2.18 29.54
CA ASP A 94 18.75 -1.74 28.20
C ASP A 94 19.89 -2.07 27.23
N SER A 95 19.55 -2.72 26.13
CA SER A 95 20.52 -2.98 25.07
C SER A 95 20.96 -1.70 24.35
N GLY A 96 20.21 -0.60 24.48
CA GLY A 96 20.22 0.48 23.52
C GLY A 96 19.69 0.01 22.16
N ILE A 97 19.87 0.84 21.13
CA ILE A 97 19.47 0.50 19.75
C ILE A 97 20.48 -0.48 19.15
N GLN A 98 19.97 -1.59 18.64
CA GLN A 98 20.75 -2.69 18.04
C GLN A 98 20.26 -3.01 16.63
N GLN A 99 21.14 -3.53 15.78
CA GLN A 99 20.84 -3.83 14.38
C GLN A 99 20.13 -5.18 14.17
N SER A 100 19.99 -6.00 15.21
CA SER A 100 19.27 -7.28 15.14
C SER A 100 18.63 -7.64 16.47
N ALA A 101 17.56 -8.42 16.42
CA ALA A 101 16.91 -8.98 17.60
C ALA A 101 17.89 -9.82 18.45
N SER A 102 18.76 -10.61 17.80
CA SER A 102 19.82 -11.38 18.49
C SER A 102 20.77 -10.48 19.26
N ALA A 103 21.19 -9.36 18.68
CA ALA A 103 22.09 -8.42 19.36
C ALA A 103 21.39 -7.75 20.55
N ALA A 104 20.13 -7.33 20.38
CA ALA A 104 19.33 -6.73 21.45
C ALA A 104 19.18 -7.67 22.65
N ILE A 105 18.68 -8.90 22.43
CA ILE A 105 18.43 -9.84 23.52
C ILE A 105 19.72 -10.27 24.23
N ASN A 106 20.78 -10.59 23.47
CA ASN A 106 22.00 -11.11 24.05
C ASN A 106 22.79 -10.03 24.81
N ASN A 107 22.74 -8.77 24.37
CA ASN A 107 23.33 -7.66 25.10
C ASN A 107 22.61 -7.45 26.44
N THR A 108 21.28 -7.33 26.42
CA THR A 108 20.49 -7.18 27.66
C THR A 108 20.68 -8.37 28.60
N TYR A 109 20.68 -9.61 28.08
CA TYR A 109 20.91 -10.81 28.89
C TYR A 109 22.29 -10.81 29.56
N LYS A 110 23.35 -10.42 28.84
CA LYS A 110 24.71 -10.27 29.40
C LYS A 110 24.74 -9.24 30.53
N GLN A 111 24.03 -8.12 30.39
CA GLN A 111 23.95 -7.08 31.42
C GLN A 111 23.19 -7.54 32.67
N VAL A 112 22.11 -8.31 32.51
CA VAL A 112 21.29 -8.81 33.63
C VAL A 112 22.03 -9.90 34.41
N PHE A 113 22.56 -10.91 33.71
CA PHE A 113 23.11 -12.11 34.37
C PHE A 113 24.65 -12.13 34.49
N ARG A 114 25.35 -11.14 33.91
CA ARG A 114 26.83 -11.09 33.84
C ARG A 114 27.44 -12.38 33.26
N LYS A 115 26.77 -12.99 32.27
CA LYS A 115 27.15 -14.26 31.62
C LYS A 115 27.35 -14.08 30.12
N ASN A 116 28.49 -14.55 29.59
CA ASN A 116 28.85 -14.39 28.18
C ASN A 116 28.71 -15.66 27.31
N LYS A 117 28.40 -16.82 27.89
CA LYS A 117 28.39 -18.11 27.16
C LYS A 117 27.05 -18.46 26.50
N THR A 118 25.98 -17.75 26.81
CA THR A 118 24.64 -18.06 26.29
C THR A 118 24.27 -17.07 25.20
N GLU A 119 23.86 -17.60 24.04
CA GLU A 119 23.36 -16.81 22.93
C GLU A 119 21.99 -17.31 22.50
N TYR A 120 21.09 -16.37 22.29
CA TYR A 120 19.72 -16.59 21.85
C TYR A 120 19.55 -16.10 20.39
N SER A 121 18.78 -16.87 19.62
CA SER A 121 18.45 -16.55 18.24
C SER A 121 17.34 -15.51 18.18
N GLY A 122 17.59 -14.42 17.46
CA GLY A 122 16.61 -13.38 17.14
C GLY A 122 15.31 -13.94 16.56
N MET A 123 15.38 -14.93 15.66
CA MET A 123 14.19 -15.53 15.05
C MET A 123 13.29 -16.21 16.10
N VAL A 124 13.92 -16.94 17.02
CA VAL A 124 13.21 -17.66 18.06
C VAL A 124 12.60 -16.68 19.04
N VAL A 125 13.37 -15.71 19.55
CA VAL A 125 12.88 -14.75 20.55
C VAL A 125 11.82 -13.80 19.99
N MET A 126 11.79 -13.58 18.68
CA MET A 126 10.75 -12.81 18.01
C MET A 126 9.48 -13.63 17.72
N GLY A 127 9.42 -14.91 18.13
CA GLY A 127 8.25 -15.75 17.91
C GLY A 127 8.02 -16.16 16.46
N PHE A 128 9.05 -16.07 15.59
CA PHE A 128 8.91 -16.39 14.16
C PHE A 128 8.93 -17.90 13.87
N ASP A 129 9.02 -18.73 14.91
CA ASP A 129 8.77 -20.17 14.87
C ASP A 129 7.41 -20.54 15.50
N ASP A 130 6.67 -19.58 16.08
CA ASP A 130 5.38 -19.78 16.72
C ASP A 130 4.24 -19.47 15.74
N GLU A 131 3.47 -20.49 15.36
CA GLU A 131 2.40 -20.34 14.37
C GLU A 131 1.29 -19.39 14.81
N ILE A 132 1.00 -19.28 16.10
CA ILE A 132 -0.04 -18.39 16.62
C ILE A 132 0.40 -16.95 16.41
N ILE A 133 1.64 -16.63 16.78
CA ILE A 133 2.21 -15.29 16.59
C ILE A 133 2.29 -14.95 15.10
N ILE A 134 2.76 -15.88 14.27
CA ILE A 134 2.88 -15.67 12.82
C ILE A 134 1.51 -15.39 12.20
N ASN A 135 0.49 -16.19 12.53
CA ASN A 135 -0.86 -16.00 12.01
C ASN A 135 -1.43 -14.65 12.45
N GLU A 136 -1.19 -14.23 13.69
CA GLU A 136 -1.60 -12.91 14.15
C GLU A 136 -0.89 -11.79 13.37
N LEU A 137 0.41 -11.92 13.11
CA LEU A 137 1.17 -10.93 12.32
C LEU A 137 0.75 -10.86 10.84
N LEU A 138 0.08 -11.88 10.32
CA LEU A 138 -0.39 -11.95 8.94
C LEU A 138 -1.88 -11.64 8.78
N SER A 139 -2.66 -11.59 9.86
CA SER A 139 -4.15 -11.59 9.80
C SER A 139 -4.79 -10.37 9.12
N ASP A 140 -4.07 -9.26 9.02
CA ASP A 140 -4.49 -8.00 8.38
C ASP A 140 -3.57 -7.59 7.21
N ILE A 141 -2.71 -8.49 6.75
CA ILE A 141 -1.88 -8.29 5.56
C ILE A 141 -2.69 -8.59 4.30
N LEU A 142 -2.80 -7.59 3.42
CA LEU A 142 -3.50 -7.73 2.14
C LEU A 142 -2.65 -8.42 1.07
N PHE A 143 -1.33 -8.21 1.11
CA PHE A 143 -0.39 -8.77 0.16
C PHE A 143 0.93 -9.05 0.85
N ILE A 144 1.47 -10.26 0.68
CA ILE A 144 2.78 -10.64 1.20
C ILE A 144 3.79 -10.46 0.06
N PRO A 145 4.83 -9.61 0.22
CA PRO A 145 5.80 -9.41 -0.84
C PRO A 145 6.49 -10.69 -1.27
N ILE A 146 6.70 -10.80 -2.58
CA ILE A 146 7.33 -11.95 -3.21
C ILE A 146 8.82 -11.64 -3.39
N PHE A 147 9.65 -12.49 -2.82
CA PHE A 147 11.11 -12.37 -2.88
C PHE A 147 11.65 -13.32 -3.94
N ILE A 148 12.20 -12.75 -4.99
CA ILE A 148 12.76 -13.49 -6.12
C ILE A 148 14.26 -13.24 -6.14
N ARG A 149 15.05 -14.30 -6.01
CA ARG A 149 16.50 -14.22 -6.10
C ARG A 149 16.97 -14.72 -7.46
N ILE A 150 17.67 -13.86 -8.19
CA ILE A 150 18.31 -14.20 -9.46
C ILE A 150 19.79 -13.89 -9.30
N ASP A 151 20.61 -14.94 -9.15
CA ASP A 151 22.05 -14.82 -8.89
C ASP A 151 22.32 -13.93 -7.63
N ARG A 152 22.94 -12.76 -7.83
CA ARG A 152 23.23 -11.77 -6.76
C ARG A 152 22.12 -10.75 -6.55
N ILE A 153 21.09 -10.76 -7.37
CA ILE A 153 20.00 -9.78 -7.38
C ILE A 153 18.83 -10.31 -6.54
N LEU A 154 18.28 -9.44 -5.70
CA LEU A 154 17.03 -9.69 -4.98
C LEU A 154 15.96 -8.74 -5.53
N ILE A 155 14.96 -9.32 -6.18
CA ILE A 155 13.76 -8.62 -6.64
C ILE A 155 12.70 -8.79 -5.55
N VAL A 156 12.06 -7.68 -5.20
CA VAL A 156 10.97 -7.64 -4.22
C VAL A 156 9.73 -7.14 -4.93
N VAL A 157 8.79 -8.03 -5.20
CA VAL A 157 7.47 -7.65 -5.73
C VAL A 157 6.61 -7.30 -4.53
N SER A 158 6.38 -6.02 -4.30
CA SER A 158 5.64 -5.51 -3.13
C SER A 158 4.16 -5.32 -3.36
N GLN A 159 3.71 -5.28 -4.61
CA GLN A 159 2.30 -5.20 -5.01
C GLN A 159 2.10 -5.85 -6.37
N ILE A 160 0.91 -6.43 -6.60
CA ILE A 160 0.47 -6.90 -7.91
C ILE A 160 -0.94 -6.37 -8.12
N GLY A 161 -1.20 -5.82 -9.31
CA GLY A 161 -2.52 -5.31 -9.69
C GLY A 161 -2.80 -5.56 -11.16
N ILE A 162 -4.08 -5.49 -11.53
CA ILE A 162 -4.52 -5.49 -12.92
C ILE A 162 -4.88 -4.05 -13.27
N SER A 163 -4.24 -3.51 -14.31
CA SER A 163 -4.71 -2.26 -14.92
C SER A 163 -5.78 -2.54 -15.97
N SER A 164 -6.83 -1.71 -15.98
CA SER A 164 -7.87 -1.71 -17.02
C SER A 164 -7.54 -0.78 -18.20
N HIS A 165 -6.46 0.00 -18.12
CA HIS A 165 -6.06 0.94 -19.16
C HIS A 165 -5.01 0.30 -20.06
N LYS A 166 -5.26 0.30 -21.38
CA LYS A 166 -4.31 -0.19 -22.40
C LYS A 166 -3.08 0.72 -22.58
N GLU A 167 -3.00 1.84 -21.85
CA GLU A 167 -2.02 2.92 -22.01
C GLU A 167 -1.15 3.15 -20.75
N ASP A 168 -1.09 2.19 -19.83
CA ASP A 168 -0.22 2.34 -18.67
C ASP A 168 1.24 2.03 -19.05
N ASN A 169 2.07 3.07 -19.01
CA ASN A 169 3.52 2.94 -19.15
C ASN A 169 4.07 2.09 -17.99
N CYS A 170 5.06 1.26 -18.31
CA CYS A 170 5.88 0.61 -17.30
C CYS A 170 6.90 1.63 -16.79
N ASN A 171 6.98 1.78 -15.46
CA ASN A 171 7.92 2.68 -14.81
C ASN A 171 8.93 1.83 -14.02
N LEU A 172 10.22 2.12 -14.19
CA LEU A 172 11.29 1.51 -13.41
C LEU A 172 12.11 2.58 -12.71
N ASP A 173 12.13 2.48 -11.39
CA ASP A 173 13.04 3.22 -10.54
C ASP A 173 14.12 2.27 -10.01
N VAL A 174 15.38 2.53 -10.33
CA VAL A 174 16.53 1.76 -9.85
C VAL A 174 17.21 2.52 -8.74
N TYR A 175 17.21 1.95 -7.54
CA TYR A 175 17.83 2.54 -6.37
C TYR A 175 19.15 1.86 -6.01
N ASP A 176 20.18 2.66 -5.73
CA ASP A 176 21.36 2.22 -4.98
C ASP A 176 21.29 2.79 -3.56
N GLY A 177 21.10 1.92 -2.59
CA GLY A 177 20.69 2.34 -1.25
C GLY A 177 19.33 3.04 -1.29
N ASP A 178 19.33 4.34 -0.98
CA ASP A 178 18.15 5.22 -0.93
C ASP A 178 18.15 6.27 -2.06
N ILE A 179 19.14 6.23 -2.96
CA ILE A 179 19.30 7.19 -4.05
C ILE A 179 18.72 6.58 -5.32
N ASN A 180 17.73 7.26 -5.93
CA ASN A 180 17.24 6.87 -7.25
C ASN A 180 18.33 7.18 -8.29
N GLN A 181 18.90 6.14 -8.88
CA GLN A 181 19.93 6.28 -9.90
C GLN A 181 19.34 6.40 -11.31
N TYR A 182 18.19 5.77 -11.56
CA TYR A 182 17.57 5.72 -12.89
C TYR A 182 16.05 5.69 -12.77
N HIS A 183 15.41 6.66 -13.41
CA HIS A 183 13.97 6.66 -13.68
C HIS A 183 13.77 6.53 -15.19
N ASN A 184 13.11 5.47 -15.64
CA ASN A 184 12.74 5.29 -17.04
C ASN A 184 11.28 4.86 -17.16
N GLU A 185 10.61 5.42 -18.17
CA GLU A 185 9.26 5.03 -18.59
C GLU A 185 9.36 4.36 -19.96
N GLY A 186 8.62 3.28 -20.17
CA GLY A 186 8.58 2.57 -21.45
C GLY A 186 7.33 1.70 -21.58
N ILE A 187 7.12 1.13 -22.76
CA ILE A 187 5.89 0.36 -23.04
C ILE A 187 6.04 -1.07 -22.50
N THR A 188 7.28 -1.59 -22.46
CA THR A 188 7.56 -2.94 -21.95
C THR A 188 8.77 -2.98 -21.01
N PRO A 189 8.82 -3.97 -20.09
CA PRO A 189 10.00 -4.23 -19.25
C PRO A 189 11.31 -4.36 -20.03
N ASP A 190 11.28 -4.96 -21.22
CA ASP A 190 12.48 -5.19 -22.04
C ASP A 190 13.00 -3.89 -22.68
N GLU A 191 12.11 -2.99 -23.10
CA GLU A 191 12.50 -1.67 -23.63
C GLU A 191 13.19 -0.84 -22.55
N ILE A 192 12.61 -0.83 -21.35
CA ILE A 192 13.16 -0.12 -20.19
C ILE A 192 14.49 -0.73 -19.77
N TRP A 193 14.61 -2.06 -19.80
CA TRP A 193 15.84 -2.71 -19.38
C TRP A 193 16.98 -2.48 -20.37
N LYS A 194 16.70 -2.54 -21.68
CA LYS A 194 17.69 -2.26 -22.73
C LYS A 194 18.25 -0.84 -22.64
N SER A 195 17.45 0.15 -22.22
CA SER A 195 17.91 1.54 -22.12
C SER A 195 18.90 1.78 -20.96
N ILE A 196 18.86 0.93 -19.93
CA ILE A 196 19.71 1.06 -18.74
C ILE A 196 21.09 0.41 -18.94
N ASN A 197 21.22 -0.55 -19.87
CA ASN A 197 22.47 -1.23 -20.22
C ASN A 197 23.23 -1.85 -19.02
N ILE A 198 22.48 -2.24 -17.97
CA ILE A 198 22.97 -2.92 -16.77
C ILE A 198 22.52 -4.38 -16.84
N LEU A 199 23.37 -5.32 -16.42
CA LEU A 199 23.08 -6.77 -16.37
C LEU A 199 22.44 -7.34 -17.66
N ASN A 200 22.98 -7.00 -18.83
CA ASN A 200 22.55 -7.46 -20.16
C ASN A 200 22.44 -8.99 -20.35
N LYS A 201 22.87 -9.77 -19.36
CA LYS A 201 22.70 -11.22 -19.32
C LYS A 201 21.27 -11.68 -19.02
N PHE A 202 20.40 -10.79 -18.50
CA PHE A 202 19.01 -11.10 -18.19
C PHE A 202 18.08 -10.24 -19.04
N ASP A 203 16.97 -10.83 -19.49
CA ASP A 203 15.88 -10.06 -20.10
C ASP A 203 15.11 -9.26 -19.03
N GLY A 204 14.40 -8.22 -19.47
CA GLY A 204 13.65 -7.34 -18.59
C GLY A 204 12.50 -8.08 -17.93
N ALA A 205 11.79 -8.95 -18.66
CA ALA A 205 10.69 -9.73 -18.11
C ALA A 205 11.09 -10.60 -16.88
N ALA A 206 12.29 -11.19 -16.89
CA ALA A 206 12.86 -11.94 -15.78
C ALA A 206 13.23 -11.04 -14.59
N LEU A 207 13.81 -9.86 -14.86
CA LEU A 207 14.22 -8.93 -13.80
C LEU A 207 13.08 -8.19 -13.14
N PHE A 208 12.00 -7.94 -13.88
CA PHE A 208 10.74 -7.46 -13.31
C PHE A 208 10.00 -8.57 -12.56
N GLY A 209 10.51 -9.82 -12.58
CA GLY A 209 9.92 -10.96 -11.90
C GLY A 209 8.62 -11.45 -12.53
N ILE A 210 8.26 -10.98 -13.73
CA ILE A 210 7.00 -11.32 -14.39
C ILE A 210 7.02 -12.78 -14.83
N THR A 211 8.16 -13.29 -15.31
CA THR A 211 8.26 -14.70 -15.71
C THR A 211 8.31 -15.68 -14.53
N ASN A 212 8.32 -15.19 -13.28
CA ASN A 212 8.29 -16.04 -12.10
C ASN A 212 6.95 -16.78 -12.02
N SER A 213 7.01 -18.11 -11.87
CA SER A 213 5.81 -18.96 -11.85
C SER A 213 4.83 -18.62 -10.73
N TYR A 214 5.32 -18.19 -9.55
CA TYR A 214 4.44 -17.79 -8.46
C TYR A 214 3.80 -16.42 -8.72
N VAL A 215 4.54 -15.46 -9.26
CA VAL A 215 3.96 -14.17 -9.72
C VAL A 215 2.90 -14.43 -10.79
N GLN A 216 3.15 -15.33 -11.75
CA GLN A 216 2.16 -15.75 -12.75
C GLN A 216 0.94 -16.41 -12.09
N GLN A 217 1.11 -17.28 -11.10
CA GLN A 217 -0.01 -17.85 -10.35
C GLN A 217 -0.84 -16.80 -9.61
N GLU A 218 -0.20 -15.80 -8.98
CA GLU A 218 -0.92 -14.70 -8.34
C GLU A 218 -1.62 -13.80 -9.36
N LEU A 219 -1.00 -13.54 -10.52
CA LEU A 219 -1.64 -12.85 -11.64
C LEU A 219 -2.83 -13.62 -12.20
N ASP A 220 -2.72 -14.94 -12.34
CA ASP A 220 -3.80 -15.80 -12.81
C ASP A 220 -4.92 -15.89 -11.79
N LYS A 221 -4.63 -15.93 -10.49
CA LYS A 221 -5.66 -15.76 -9.44
C LYS A 221 -6.35 -14.43 -9.59
N LEU A 222 -5.63 -13.34 -9.81
CA LEU A 222 -6.23 -12.02 -10.01
C LEU A 222 -7.09 -11.98 -11.27
N ARG A 223 -6.67 -12.63 -12.37
CA ARG A 223 -7.43 -12.71 -13.63
C ARG A 223 -8.66 -13.59 -13.50
N ASN A 224 -8.54 -14.75 -12.85
CA ASN A 224 -9.62 -15.71 -12.68
C ASN A 224 -10.62 -15.26 -11.59
N ASN A 225 -10.15 -14.51 -10.58
CA ASN A 225 -11.00 -13.82 -9.60
C ASN A 225 -11.46 -12.43 -10.08
N SER A 226 -10.96 -11.95 -11.23
CA SER A 226 -11.47 -10.76 -11.90
C SER A 226 -12.81 -11.15 -12.48
N ILE A 227 -13.83 -10.99 -11.65
CA ILE A 227 -15.19 -10.93 -12.11
C ILE A 227 -15.24 -9.76 -13.10
N THR A 228 -15.34 -10.06 -14.38
CA THR A 228 -15.72 -9.07 -15.39
C THR A 228 -17.15 -8.67 -15.10
N CYS A 229 -17.31 -7.60 -14.32
CA CYS A 229 -18.59 -6.97 -14.04
C CYS A 229 -18.69 -5.73 -14.90
N THR A 230 -19.76 -5.66 -15.66
CA THR A 230 -20.18 -4.50 -16.44
C THR A 230 -21.45 -3.94 -15.82
N SER A 231 -21.87 -2.76 -16.27
CA SER A 231 -23.12 -2.17 -15.83
C SER A 231 -24.34 -3.07 -16.06
N ASN A 232 -24.32 -3.93 -17.08
CA ASN A 232 -25.38 -4.91 -17.35
C ASN A 232 -25.50 -5.99 -16.26
N ASP A 233 -24.42 -6.22 -15.52
CA ASP A 233 -24.36 -7.24 -14.48
C ASP A 233 -24.83 -6.73 -13.11
N TRP A 234 -25.21 -5.46 -12.97
CA TRP A 234 -25.51 -4.87 -11.66
C TRP A 234 -26.80 -5.41 -11.01
N ASN A 235 -27.64 -6.10 -11.79
CA ASN A 235 -28.80 -6.84 -11.26
C ASN A 235 -28.40 -8.18 -10.62
N ASP A 236 -27.20 -8.69 -10.91
CA ASP A 236 -26.63 -9.87 -10.25
C ASP A 236 -25.97 -9.44 -8.93
N ILE A 237 -26.76 -9.50 -7.86
CA ILE A 237 -26.33 -9.11 -6.53
C ILE A 237 -25.20 -9.99 -5.99
N ASP A 238 -25.12 -11.25 -6.40
CA ASP A 238 -24.08 -12.18 -5.95
C ASP A 238 -22.74 -11.80 -6.58
N LYS A 239 -22.75 -11.44 -7.86
CA LYS A 239 -21.58 -10.92 -8.58
C LYS A 239 -21.08 -9.61 -7.95
N LEU A 240 -21.97 -8.65 -7.67
CA LEU A 240 -21.60 -7.41 -6.97
C LEU A 240 -21.15 -7.66 -5.53
N ASN A 241 -21.74 -8.63 -4.81
CA ASN A 241 -21.35 -8.99 -3.44
C ASN A 241 -19.90 -9.46 -3.35
N ILE A 242 -19.43 -10.23 -4.34
CA ILE A 242 -18.04 -10.69 -4.38
C ILE A 242 -17.11 -9.48 -4.54
N ILE A 243 -17.43 -8.56 -5.46
CA ILE A 243 -16.65 -7.33 -5.68
C ILE A 243 -16.66 -6.46 -4.41
N PHE A 244 -17.81 -6.30 -3.78
CA PHE A 244 -17.95 -5.53 -2.54
C PHE A 244 -17.10 -6.12 -1.40
N ARG A 245 -17.11 -7.44 -1.23
CA ARG A 245 -16.26 -8.11 -0.23
C ARG A 245 -14.77 -7.87 -0.53
N GLN A 246 -14.36 -8.01 -1.79
CA GLN A 246 -12.97 -7.84 -2.22
C GLN A 246 -12.48 -6.40 -2.09
N GLN A 247 -13.29 -5.40 -2.42
CA GLN A 247 -12.85 -4.00 -2.52
C GLN A 247 -13.16 -3.16 -1.27
N ILE A 248 -14.29 -3.42 -0.59
CA ILE A 248 -14.75 -2.61 0.55
C ILE A 248 -14.46 -3.32 1.89
N LYS A 249 -14.85 -4.59 2.06
CA LYS A 249 -14.71 -5.28 3.37
C LYS A 249 -13.25 -5.56 3.76
N THR A 250 -12.41 -5.96 2.81
CA THR A 250 -10.96 -6.18 3.04
C THR A 250 -10.25 -4.94 3.59
N ARG A 251 -10.73 -3.74 3.22
CA ARG A 251 -10.12 -2.46 3.62
C ARG A 251 -10.53 -1.99 5.03
N LYS A 252 -11.36 -2.79 5.74
CA LYS A 252 -11.88 -2.50 7.09
C LYS A 252 -12.49 -1.11 7.21
N ILE A 253 -13.16 -0.66 6.15
CA ILE A 253 -13.93 0.59 6.20
C ILE A 253 -15.17 0.30 7.05
N ALA A 254 -15.49 1.19 7.98
CA ALA A 254 -16.72 1.13 8.74
C ALA A 254 -17.88 1.24 7.74
N SER A 255 -18.46 0.10 7.37
CA SER A 255 -19.60 0.04 6.48
C SER A 255 -20.85 0.17 7.35
N PRO A 256 -21.58 1.30 7.31
CA PRO A 256 -22.67 1.49 8.26
C PRO A 256 -23.99 0.87 7.79
N PHE A 257 -24.10 0.28 6.58
CA PHE A 257 -25.41 -0.02 6.00
C PHE A 257 -25.50 -1.34 5.20
N SER A 258 -26.66 -1.99 5.32
CA SER A 258 -27.06 -3.22 4.62
C SER A 258 -27.36 -3.02 3.13
N ASP A 259 -27.49 -1.77 2.67
CA ASP A 259 -28.17 -1.42 1.41
C ASP A 259 -27.26 -0.81 0.35
N TRP A 260 -25.94 -1.00 0.43
CA TRP A 260 -24.97 -0.44 -0.52
C TRP A 260 -25.28 -0.75 -2.00
N SER A 261 -25.92 -1.89 -2.27
CA SER A 261 -26.29 -2.31 -3.63
C SER A 261 -27.39 -1.44 -4.24
N LYS A 262 -28.16 -0.71 -3.42
CA LYS A 262 -29.14 0.28 -3.90
C LYS A 262 -28.49 1.36 -4.74
N LEU A 263 -27.24 1.73 -4.44
CA LEU A 263 -26.47 2.69 -5.24
C LEU A 263 -26.37 2.24 -6.70
N PHE A 264 -25.95 0.99 -6.92
CA PHE A 264 -25.79 0.41 -8.25
C PHE A 264 -27.15 0.17 -8.91
N LYS A 265 -28.15 -0.31 -8.15
CA LYS A 265 -29.50 -0.51 -8.68
C LYS A 265 -30.14 0.79 -9.16
N ASN A 266 -30.11 1.83 -8.32
CA ASN A 266 -30.66 3.14 -8.66
C ASN A 266 -29.96 3.74 -9.88
N TRP A 267 -28.63 3.61 -9.95
CA TRP A 267 -27.89 4.10 -11.10
C TRP A 267 -28.16 3.26 -12.35
N TYR A 268 -28.32 1.94 -12.23
CA TYR A 268 -28.69 1.07 -13.35
C TYR A 268 -30.02 1.48 -13.97
N GLU A 269 -31.04 1.74 -13.14
CA GLU A 269 -32.39 2.13 -13.55
C GLU A 269 -32.47 3.55 -14.17
N GLN A 270 -31.46 4.40 -13.96
CA GLN A 270 -31.40 5.73 -14.56
C GLN A 270 -30.94 5.70 -16.02
N ASN A 271 -31.55 6.54 -16.86
CA ASN A 271 -31.11 6.77 -18.24
C ASN A 271 -29.74 7.45 -18.32
N ASN A 272 -29.37 8.24 -17.30
CA ASN A 272 -28.09 8.94 -17.27
C ASN A 272 -26.94 7.95 -17.03
N THR A 273 -25.96 7.97 -17.92
CA THR A 273 -24.75 7.15 -17.82
C THR A 273 -23.73 7.73 -16.86
N ILE A 274 -23.69 9.05 -16.71
CA ILE A 274 -22.70 9.79 -15.91
C ILE A 274 -23.23 10.11 -14.51
N ILE A 275 -22.39 9.93 -13.50
CA ILE A 275 -22.62 10.39 -12.12
C ILE A 275 -21.47 11.27 -11.63
N GLN A 276 -21.77 12.01 -10.56
CA GLN A 276 -20.81 12.84 -9.85
C GLN A 276 -20.38 12.14 -8.55
N PHE A 277 -19.07 11.98 -8.38
CA PHE A 277 -18.44 11.42 -7.19
C PHE A 277 -17.71 12.53 -6.41
N PRO A 278 -17.76 12.56 -5.06
CA PRO A 278 -18.39 11.59 -4.17
C PRO A 278 -19.90 11.77 -3.98
N ASN A 279 -20.54 12.75 -4.63
CA ASN A 279 -21.94 13.09 -4.39
C ASN A 279 -22.92 11.90 -4.48
N ILE A 280 -22.69 10.96 -5.40
CA ILE A 280 -23.49 9.75 -5.54
C ILE A 280 -23.57 8.92 -4.23
N LEU A 281 -22.51 8.96 -3.41
CA LEU A 281 -22.46 8.21 -2.15
C LEU A 281 -23.50 8.70 -1.15
N PHE A 282 -23.94 9.96 -1.20
CA PHE A 282 -25.00 10.46 -0.31
C PHE A 282 -26.38 9.82 -0.56
N GLN A 283 -26.54 8.98 -1.58
CA GLN A 283 -27.71 8.10 -1.68
C GLN A 283 -27.73 7.00 -0.61
N ILE A 284 -26.56 6.62 -0.09
CA ILE A 284 -26.39 5.54 0.90
C ILE A 284 -25.67 6.01 2.18
N TYR A 285 -25.24 7.27 2.24
CA TYR A 285 -24.65 7.92 3.41
C TYR A 285 -25.46 9.17 3.79
N SER A 286 -25.48 9.52 5.08
CA SER A 286 -26.13 10.74 5.56
C SER A 286 -25.56 11.99 4.88
N ALA A 287 -26.40 12.99 4.61
CA ALA A 287 -26.01 14.22 3.90
C ALA A 287 -24.87 15.02 4.58
N ASN A 288 -24.65 14.82 5.89
CA ASN A 288 -23.60 15.47 6.68
C ASN A 288 -22.38 14.55 6.92
N TYR A 289 -22.32 13.39 6.27
CA TYR A 289 -21.20 12.46 6.43
C TYR A 289 -19.91 13.03 5.84
N GLN A 290 -18.81 12.91 6.59
CA GLN A 290 -17.48 13.32 6.13
C GLN A 290 -16.66 12.08 5.75
N PHE A 291 -16.41 11.92 4.46
CA PHE A 291 -15.64 10.79 3.94
C PHE A 291 -14.14 10.98 4.19
N GLN A 292 -13.49 9.92 4.66
CA GLN A 292 -12.03 9.83 4.67
C GLN A 292 -11.51 9.41 3.29
N GLU A 293 -10.29 9.82 2.93
CA GLU A 293 -9.69 9.48 1.63
C GLU A 293 -9.57 7.96 1.42
N LYS A 294 -9.35 7.19 2.50
CA LYS A 294 -9.33 5.73 2.46
C LYS A 294 -10.68 5.14 2.01
N GLU A 295 -11.80 5.74 2.43
CA GLU A 295 -13.15 5.33 2.05
C GLU A 295 -13.44 5.67 0.59
N LEU A 296 -13.09 6.89 0.18
CA LEU A 296 -13.22 7.33 -1.22
C LEU A 296 -12.38 6.44 -2.14
N GLY A 297 -11.14 6.12 -1.75
CA GLY A 297 -10.26 5.21 -2.48
C GLY A 297 -10.84 3.80 -2.64
N ALA A 298 -11.61 3.30 -1.67
CA ALA A 298 -12.27 2.01 -1.78
C ALA A 298 -13.50 2.06 -2.71
N TRP A 299 -14.29 3.12 -2.64
CA TRP A 299 -15.41 3.31 -3.56
C TRP A 299 -14.96 3.48 -5.01
N ARG A 300 -13.86 4.20 -5.26
CA ARG A 300 -13.24 4.26 -6.59
C ARG A 300 -12.83 2.88 -7.09
N ALA A 301 -12.27 2.04 -6.22
CA ALA A 301 -11.90 0.67 -6.58
C ALA A 301 -13.14 -0.20 -6.85
N MET A 302 -14.20 -0.04 -6.06
CA MET A 302 -15.48 -0.70 -6.27
C MET A 302 -16.08 -0.33 -7.64
N PHE A 303 -16.10 0.95 -8.00
CA PHE A 303 -16.61 1.40 -9.30
C PHE A 303 -15.81 0.83 -10.47
N ARG A 304 -14.47 0.87 -10.41
CA ARG A 304 -13.63 0.28 -11.45
C ARG A 304 -13.90 -1.21 -11.62
N ALA A 305 -13.96 -1.94 -10.51
CA ALA A 305 -14.21 -3.38 -10.54
C ALA A 305 -15.63 -3.74 -11.00
N SER A 306 -16.58 -2.81 -10.89
CA SER A 306 -17.96 -2.96 -11.38
C SER A 306 -18.16 -2.48 -12.82
N GLY A 307 -17.07 -2.12 -13.53
CA GLY A 307 -17.10 -1.72 -14.92
C GLY A 307 -17.31 -0.22 -15.18
N CYS A 308 -17.21 0.63 -14.15
CA CYS A 308 -17.30 2.09 -14.33
C CYS A 308 -15.95 2.70 -14.71
N ILE A 309 -16.00 3.77 -15.49
CA ILE A 309 -14.82 4.50 -15.97
C ILE A 309 -14.85 5.94 -15.47
N ASN A 310 -13.73 6.44 -14.95
CA ASN A 310 -13.58 7.85 -14.61
C ASN A 310 -13.33 8.65 -15.90
N ILE A 311 -14.18 9.64 -16.15
CA ILE A 311 -14.17 10.49 -17.36
C ILE A 311 -13.94 11.97 -17.03
N THR A 312 -13.41 12.27 -15.84
CA THR A 312 -13.17 13.64 -15.38
C THR A 312 -12.21 14.35 -16.34
N PRO A 313 -12.60 15.48 -16.98
CA PRO A 313 -11.82 16.09 -18.05
C PRO A 313 -10.72 17.05 -17.56
N PHE A 314 -10.53 17.19 -16.24
CA PHE A 314 -9.58 18.12 -15.62
C PHE A 314 -8.73 17.46 -14.53
N THR A 315 -7.61 18.09 -14.20
CA THR A 315 -6.64 17.53 -13.24
C THR A 315 -7.14 17.63 -11.80
N LYS A 316 -6.92 16.57 -11.01
CA LYS A 316 -7.40 16.41 -9.62
C LYS A 316 -6.97 17.51 -8.64
N LYS A 317 -5.95 18.31 -8.98
CA LYS A 317 -5.44 19.36 -8.09
C LYS A 317 -6.39 20.55 -7.95
N GLN A 318 -7.35 20.70 -8.87
CA GLN A 318 -8.19 21.89 -8.93
C GLN A 318 -9.58 21.68 -8.32
N HIS A 319 -10.12 20.45 -8.30
CA HIS A 319 -11.48 20.18 -7.81
C HIS A 319 -11.60 18.80 -7.14
N MET A 320 -12.38 18.74 -6.04
CA MET A 320 -12.67 17.50 -5.29
C MET A 320 -13.71 16.58 -5.96
N ILE A 321 -14.26 16.98 -7.10
CA ILE A 321 -15.34 16.29 -7.80
C ILE A 321 -14.76 15.45 -8.95
N GLU A 322 -15.22 14.21 -9.05
CA GLU A 322 -14.94 13.32 -10.18
C GLU A 322 -16.23 12.96 -10.92
N PHE A 323 -16.12 12.68 -12.21
CA PHE A 323 -17.21 12.18 -13.04
C PHE A 323 -16.91 10.74 -13.47
N TRP A 324 -17.89 9.87 -13.29
CA TRP A 324 -17.79 8.45 -13.61
C TRP A 324 -18.95 8.04 -14.50
N THR A 325 -18.69 7.19 -15.48
CA THR A 325 -19.72 6.65 -16.38
C THR A 325 -19.88 5.13 -16.23
N LYS A 326 -21.12 4.67 -16.38
CA LYS A 326 -21.49 3.25 -16.53
C LYS A 326 -21.58 2.81 -18.00
N ALA A 327 -21.36 3.72 -18.95
CA ALA A 327 -21.43 3.43 -20.38
C ALA A 327 -20.31 2.46 -20.80
N PRO A 328 -20.62 1.42 -21.61
CA PRO A 328 -19.59 0.54 -22.16
C PRO A 328 -18.56 1.27 -23.02
N ASP A 329 -18.99 2.31 -23.75
CA ASP A 329 -18.12 3.23 -24.48
C ASP A 329 -18.13 4.62 -23.81
N PRO A 330 -17.04 5.03 -23.16
CA PRO A 330 -16.96 6.30 -22.46
C PRO A 330 -16.66 7.49 -23.37
N LEU A 331 -16.35 7.29 -24.66
CA LEU A 331 -15.83 8.35 -25.54
C LEU A 331 -16.83 9.51 -25.67
N SER A 332 -18.09 9.20 -25.99
CA SER A 332 -19.12 10.23 -26.15
C SER A 332 -19.35 11.01 -24.85
N ASP A 333 -19.44 10.31 -23.71
CA ASP A 333 -19.61 10.93 -22.40
C ASP A 333 -18.43 11.85 -22.05
N ARG A 334 -17.21 11.39 -22.32
CA ARG A 334 -15.98 12.16 -22.07
C ARG A 334 -15.91 13.40 -22.94
N ASP A 335 -16.20 13.28 -24.23
CA ASP A 335 -16.13 14.39 -25.18
C ASP A 335 -17.22 15.43 -24.89
N ASN A 336 -18.44 14.98 -24.57
CA ASN A 336 -19.53 15.86 -24.15
C ASN A 336 -19.17 16.62 -22.87
N LEU A 337 -18.63 15.93 -21.86
CA LEU A 337 -18.24 16.55 -20.59
C LEU A 337 -17.08 17.54 -20.75
N ALA A 338 -16.08 17.20 -21.59
CA ALA A 338 -14.98 18.09 -21.93
C ALA A 338 -15.47 19.34 -22.67
N ASN A 339 -16.43 19.20 -23.58
CA ASN A 339 -17.03 20.33 -24.30
C ASN A 339 -17.81 21.25 -23.36
N LEU A 340 -18.63 20.69 -22.47
CA LEU A 340 -19.37 21.46 -21.45
C LEU A 340 -18.45 22.22 -20.50
N TYR A 341 -17.31 21.62 -20.14
CA TYR A 341 -16.29 22.27 -19.31
C TYR A 341 -15.60 23.41 -20.07
N LYS A 342 -15.12 23.16 -21.30
CA LYS A 342 -14.46 24.16 -22.14
C LYS A 342 -15.38 25.34 -22.49
N SER A 343 -16.68 25.09 -22.66
CA SER A 343 -17.67 26.13 -22.96
C SER A 343 -18.11 26.94 -21.74
N GLY A 344 -17.60 26.63 -20.54
CA GLY A 344 -18.01 27.27 -19.29
C GLY A 344 -19.44 26.93 -18.83
N MET A 345 -20.10 25.96 -19.47
CA MET A 345 -21.45 25.52 -19.11
C MET A 345 -21.46 24.54 -17.93
N LEU A 346 -20.32 23.90 -17.65
CA LEU A 346 -20.11 23.10 -16.44
C LEU A 346 -19.52 23.97 -15.33
N LEU A 347 -20.38 24.57 -14.51
CA LEU A 347 -19.97 25.32 -13.32
C LEU A 347 -19.72 24.37 -12.15
N LEU A 348 -18.46 24.18 -11.78
CA LEU A 348 -18.08 23.44 -10.58
C LEU A 348 -18.18 24.38 -9.38
N VAL A 349 -19.32 24.36 -8.69
CA VAL A 349 -19.46 25.10 -7.43
C VAL A 349 -18.70 24.34 -6.36
N GLU A 350 -17.55 24.89 -5.95
CA GLU A 350 -16.89 24.47 -4.73
C GLU A 350 -17.84 24.77 -3.57
N LYS A 351 -18.42 23.73 -2.96
CA LYS A 351 -18.74 23.83 -1.54
C LYS A 351 -17.40 24.03 -0.85
N LYS A 352 -17.03 25.29 -0.58
CA LYS A 352 -16.08 25.59 0.48
C LYS A 352 -16.66 24.87 1.70
N SER A 353 -16.07 23.74 2.06
CA SER A 353 -16.17 23.20 3.41
C SER A 353 -15.96 24.40 4.32
N SER A 354 -16.78 24.53 5.36
CA SER A 354 -16.66 25.52 6.43
C SER A 354 -15.19 25.72 6.86
N PHE A 355 -14.47 26.56 6.13
CA PHE A 355 -13.25 27.18 6.56
C PHE A 355 -13.74 28.40 7.31
N GLN A 356 -13.16 28.57 8.50
CA GLN A 356 -13.31 29.74 9.34
C GLN A 356 -13.29 31.02 8.49
N PRO A 357 -14.00 32.09 8.90
CA PRO A 357 -13.90 33.38 8.23
C PRO A 357 -12.41 33.69 8.03
N ASP A 358 -12.05 34.07 6.80
CA ASP A 358 -10.69 34.31 6.32
C ASP A 358 -9.77 34.72 7.49
N SER A 359 -8.81 33.86 7.86
CA SER A 359 -7.90 34.20 8.96
C SER A 359 -7.28 35.56 8.64
N GLU A 360 -7.08 36.41 9.65
CA GLU A 360 -6.52 37.77 9.47
C GLU A 360 -5.27 37.78 8.58
N GLY A 361 -4.52 36.67 8.52
CA GLY A 361 -3.40 36.45 7.61
C GLY A 361 -3.72 36.45 6.11
N GLU A 362 -4.88 35.94 5.67
CA GLU A 362 -5.31 36.02 4.25
C GLU A 362 -5.76 37.42 3.85
N ILE A 363 -6.45 38.12 4.75
CA ILE A 363 -6.82 39.53 4.57
C ILE A 363 -5.56 40.39 4.52
N LEU A 364 -4.58 40.12 5.38
CA LEU A 364 -3.27 40.76 5.38
C LEU A 364 -2.54 40.50 4.05
N TRP A 365 -2.54 39.26 3.55
CA TRP A 365 -1.83 38.90 2.31
C TRP A 365 -2.46 39.50 1.05
N LYS A 366 -3.80 39.54 0.98
CA LYS A 366 -4.52 40.26 -0.08
C LYS A 366 -4.23 41.76 -0.03
N SER A 367 -4.24 42.34 1.16
CA SER A 367 -3.91 43.76 1.36
C SER A 367 -2.46 44.06 0.98
N LEU A 368 -1.53 43.15 1.27
CA LEU A 368 -0.12 43.28 0.90
C LEU A 368 0.08 43.18 -0.62
N GLN A 369 -0.63 42.28 -1.30
CA GLN A 369 -0.61 42.14 -2.76
C GLN A 369 -1.23 43.36 -3.47
N GLU A 370 -2.29 43.94 -2.92
CA GLU A 370 -2.88 45.17 -3.43
C GLU A 370 -1.96 46.38 -3.21
N ALA A 371 -1.31 46.49 -2.05
CA ALA A 371 -0.31 47.51 -1.77
C ALA A 371 0.92 47.39 -2.71
N LEU A 372 1.39 46.16 -2.98
CA LEU A 372 2.46 45.89 -3.94
C LEU A 372 2.07 46.26 -5.38
N LYS A 373 0.81 46.03 -5.78
CA LYS A 373 0.30 46.44 -7.09
C LYS A 373 0.11 47.95 -7.23
N ALA A 374 -0.22 48.63 -6.13
CA ALA A 374 -0.35 50.09 -6.08
C ALA A 374 1.01 50.81 -6.13
N ASN A 375 2.10 50.14 -5.77
CA ASN A 375 3.44 50.72 -5.75
C ASN A 375 4.12 50.67 -7.14
N LYS A 376 3.61 51.46 -8.08
CA LYS A 376 4.18 51.63 -9.44
C LYS A 376 5.37 52.60 -9.51
N ARG A 377 5.90 53.11 -8.39
CA ARG A 377 7.10 53.96 -8.37
C ARG A 377 7.97 53.55 -7.18
N GLY A 378 9.23 53.23 -7.46
CA GLY A 378 10.18 52.68 -6.50
C GLY A 378 10.47 53.56 -5.28
N SER A 379 11.34 53.01 -4.42
CA SER A 379 11.66 53.36 -3.03
C SER A 379 12.28 54.73 -2.77
N SER A 380 11.70 55.82 -3.28
CA SER A 380 11.98 57.17 -2.78
C SER A 380 10.89 58.15 -3.22
N GLY A 381 9.85 58.25 -2.40
CA GLY A 381 9.00 59.42 -2.29
C GLY A 381 9.15 59.97 -0.87
N TRP A 382 10.42 60.21 -0.50
CA TRP A 382 11.03 60.08 0.83
C TRP A 382 11.21 58.64 1.31
#